data_AF-A0AAV9KN47-F1
#
_entry.id   AF-A0AAV9KN47-F1
#
_cell.length_a   1.000
_cell.length_b   1.000
_cell.length_c   1.000
_cell.angle_alpha   90.00
_cell.angle_beta   90.00
_cell.angle_gamma   90.00
#
_symmetry.space_group_name_H-M   'P 1'
#
loop_
_entity.id
_entity.type
_entity.pdbx_description
1 polymer ?
#
loop_
_entity_poly.entity_id
_entity_poly.type
_entity_poly.pdbx_seq_one_letter_code
_entity_poly.pdbx_strand_id
1 'polypeptide(L)'
;MAANGALKMATTSQAYLEGDKVKETKSLIAELCRHFYNQGWVSGTGGSITIKVHDESVPKSEQLIVMSPSGVQKERMVDEDMYIMASDGSILSAPVAKPTPHKPPKCSDCAPLFMKAYQMRNAGAVIHSHGMESCLVTMLNPLAKEFRITHMEMIKGIQGHGYYDELVVPIIENTAYERELTESLAEAIKAYPKTTAVLVRNHGIYVWGDSWISAKTQSECYHYLFDAAIKLHQLGIDWTTPAHGPIQNSKISALAPNGSIKPSRRCIVLDIEGTTTPISFVTDVLFPYACNNVGRHLDATYDSAETQQDIKLLRAQVQQDLENGVAGAVCIPAEDAGKMEVIAALVTNVEAMIEADRKITALKELQGHIWQTGFQNNELEGLIFDDVPAALEKWTALGIKVYIYSSGSRLAQRLLFGHTKHGDLRKFLYGFFDTTVGNKRETKSYAEITASLGVDNPSEILFVTDVYQEATAAKAAGLEVIISIRPGNGPLPDNHGFRTVRSFSEI
;
A
#
# COMPACT_ATOMS: atom_id res chain seq x y z
N MET A 1 25.78 68.18 -5.26
CA MET A 1 24.61 67.71 -4.48
C MET A 1 24.57 66.20 -4.54
N ALA A 2 25.39 65.56 -3.71
CA ALA A 2 25.47 64.11 -3.57
C ALA A 2 25.50 63.81 -2.07
N ALA A 3 24.33 63.51 -1.50
CA ALA A 3 24.16 62.95 -0.15
C ALA A 3 22.64 62.80 0.05
N ASN A 4 22.12 61.57 -0.04
CA ASN A 4 20.88 61.12 0.62
C ASN A 4 20.47 59.68 0.27
N GLY A 5 21.25 58.93 -0.49
CA GLY A 5 20.91 57.55 -0.87
C GLY A 5 21.47 56.43 0.01
N ALA A 6 22.33 56.72 1.00
CA ALA A 6 23.11 55.70 1.68
C ALA A 6 23.16 55.92 3.20
N LEU A 7 22.06 55.68 3.91
CA LEU A 7 22.06 55.54 5.37
C LEU A 7 20.71 55.00 5.86
N LYS A 8 20.52 53.68 5.74
CA LYS A 8 19.60 52.90 6.58
C LYS A 8 19.99 51.41 6.57
N MET A 9 21.28 51.12 6.75
CA MET A 9 21.66 49.86 7.41
C MET A 9 21.57 50.16 8.90
N ALA A 10 20.60 49.56 9.59
CA ALA A 10 20.56 49.59 11.03
C ALA A 10 21.87 48.96 11.53
N THR A 11 22.79 49.80 12.00
CA THR A 11 23.97 49.32 12.72
C THR A 11 23.48 48.66 14.00
N THR A 12 23.38 47.34 14.00
CA THR A 12 23.20 46.55 15.22
C THR A 12 24.30 46.97 16.19
N SER A 13 23.93 47.54 17.33
CA SER A 13 24.93 48.01 18.29
C SER A 13 25.69 46.80 18.86
N GLN A 14 27.00 46.95 19.08
CA GLN A 14 27.81 45.94 19.76
C GLN A 14 27.20 45.56 21.12
N ALA A 15 26.57 46.53 21.79
CA ALA A 15 25.86 46.33 23.05
C ALA A 15 24.67 45.35 22.93
N TYR A 16 23.94 45.34 21.80
CA TYR A 16 22.87 44.37 21.59
C TYR A 16 23.42 42.96 21.33
N LEU A 17 24.49 42.84 20.53
CA LEU A 17 25.16 41.57 20.25
C LEU A 17 25.69 40.88 21.52
N GLU A 18 26.18 41.66 22.48
CA GLU A 18 26.74 41.20 23.75
C GLU A 18 25.71 41.18 24.89
N GLY A 19 24.46 41.55 24.60
CA GLY A 19 23.38 41.68 25.57
C GLY A 19 22.93 40.34 26.16
N ASP A 20 22.33 40.41 27.36
CA ASP A 20 21.94 39.22 28.12
C ASP A 20 20.89 38.37 27.40
N LYS A 21 19.98 38.98 26.64
CA LYS A 21 18.99 38.26 25.81
C LYS A 21 19.62 37.39 24.73
N VAL A 22 20.72 37.84 24.14
CA VAL A 22 21.47 37.04 23.16
C VAL A 22 22.13 35.86 23.86
N LYS A 23 22.74 36.07 25.04
CA LYS A 23 23.37 34.99 25.83
C LYS A 23 22.34 33.95 26.27
N GLU A 24 21.22 34.38 26.85
CA GLU A 24 20.10 33.51 27.23
C GLU A 24 19.62 32.66 26.04
N THR A 25 19.51 33.26 24.85
CA THR A 25 19.09 32.54 23.63
C THR A 25 20.14 31.50 23.19
N LYS A 26 21.44 31.79 23.31
CA LYS A 26 22.52 30.84 23.02
C LYS A 26 22.47 29.64 23.95
N SER A 27 22.35 29.88 25.26
CA SER A 27 22.25 28.80 26.26
C SER A 27 21.01 27.94 26.02
N LEU A 28 19.88 28.56 25.70
CA LEU A 28 18.64 27.86 25.36
C LEU A 28 18.80 26.95 24.14
N ILE A 29 19.47 27.40 23.07
CA ILE A 29 19.72 26.57 21.88
C ILE A 29 20.58 25.35 22.25
N ALA A 30 21.62 25.53 23.06
CA ALA A 30 22.47 24.43 23.51
C ALA A 30 21.69 23.40 24.33
N GLU A 31 20.82 23.88 25.25
CA GLU A 31 19.93 23.03 26.04
C GLU A 31 18.94 22.25 25.16
N LEU A 32 18.24 22.93 24.25
CA LEU A 32 17.26 22.32 23.36
C LEU A 32 17.90 21.27 22.45
N CYS A 33 19.08 21.54 21.89
CA CYS A 33 19.78 20.56 21.07
C CYS A 33 20.19 19.32 21.86
N ARG A 34 20.57 19.44 23.14
CA ARG A 34 20.81 18.28 24.01
C ARG A 34 19.53 17.48 24.24
N HIS A 35 18.40 18.15 24.46
CA HIS A 35 17.11 17.48 24.58
C HIS A 35 16.73 16.77 23.27
N PHE A 36 16.82 17.44 22.13
CA PHE A 36 16.49 16.88 20.81
C PHE A 36 17.41 15.73 20.40
N TYR A 37 18.69 15.75 20.82
CA TYR A 37 19.60 14.64 20.60
C TYR A 37 19.09 13.37 21.30
N ASN A 38 18.64 13.49 22.55
CA ASN A 38 18.08 12.37 23.31
C ASN A 38 16.77 11.83 22.71
N GLN A 39 16.02 12.68 22.00
CA GLN A 39 14.84 12.28 21.21
C GLN A 39 15.20 11.67 19.85
N GLY A 40 16.48 11.68 19.46
CA GLY A 40 16.96 11.18 18.17
C GLY A 40 16.86 12.17 16.99
N TRP A 41 16.38 13.39 17.22
CA TRP A 41 16.07 14.36 16.16
C TRP A 41 17.30 15.03 15.53
N VAL A 42 18.38 15.17 16.30
CA VAL A 42 19.60 15.88 15.86
C VAL A 42 20.85 15.02 16.06
N SER A 43 20.72 13.71 15.79
CA SER A 43 21.80 12.73 15.89
C SER A 43 22.78 12.84 14.71
N GLY A 44 23.99 12.28 14.86
CA GLY A 44 24.95 12.20 13.74
C GLY A 44 25.41 13.55 13.18
N THR A 45 25.35 14.63 13.98
CA THR A 45 25.58 16.04 13.58
C THR A 45 24.48 16.67 12.71
N GLY A 46 23.47 15.89 12.33
CA GLY A 46 22.30 16.31 11.54
C GLY A 46 21.32 17.17 12.34
N GLY A 47 20.37 17.76 11.62
CA GLY A 47 19.43 18.72 12.17
C GLY A 47 20.07 20.04 12.66
N SER A 48 19.24 21.02 12.99
CA SER A 48 19.66 22.34 13.43
C SER A 48 18.48 23.11 14.04
N ILE A 49 18.75 24.09 14.88
CA ILE A 49 17.74 25.01 15.41
C ILE A 49 18.22 26.45 15.24
N THR A 50 17.26 27.33 15.00
CA THR A 50 17.45 28.77 15.03
C THR A 50 16.33 29.46 15.80
N ILE A 51 16.67 30.53 16.52
CA ILE A 51 15.74 31.30 17.35
C ILE A 51 16.02 32.79 17.12
N LYS A 52 14.95 33.58 16.91
CA LYS A 52 15.01 35.04 17.04
C LYS A 52 15.12 35.42 18.51
N VAL A 53 16.11 36.25 18.83
CA VAL A 53 16.34 36.75 20.19
C VAL A 53 15.11 37.50 20.65
N HIS A 54 14.45 36.98 21.68
CA HIS A 54 13.24 37.59 22.21
C HIS A 54 13.60 38.78 23.10
N ASP A 55 13.57 39.97 22.51
CA ASP A 55 13.79 41.25 23.17
C ASP A 55 12.60 42.16 22.86
N GLU A 56 11.76 42.43 23.86
CA GLU A 56 10.57 43.27 23.72
C GLU A 56 10.89 44.72 23.35
N SER A 57 12.13 45.17 23.59
CA SER A 57 12.59 46.51 23.21
C SER A 57 12.96 46.63 21.73
N VAL A 58 13.09 45.50 21.03
CA VAL A 58 13.47 45.43 19.61
C VAL A 58 12.32 44.86 18.78
N PRO A 59 11.87 45.53 17.70
CA PRO A 59 10.84 44.99 16.82
C PRO A 59 11.22 43.60 16.28
N LYS A 60 10.28 42.65 16.23
CA LYS A 60 10.53 41.27 15.75
C LYS A 60 11.16 41.20 14.35
N SER A 61 10.92 42.19 13.49
CA SER A 61 11.53 42.31 12.16
C SER A 61 13.02 42.67 12.20
N GLU A 62 13.51 43.19 13.33
CA GLU A 62 14.89 43.66 13.53
C GLU A 62 15.65 42.82 14.57
N GLN A 63 14.95 41.92 15.27
CA GLN A 63 15.57 41.00 16.22
C GLN A 63 16.63 40.12 15.56
N LEU A 64 17.73 39.93 16.29
CA LEU A 64 18.83 39.04 15.91
C LEU A 64 18.37 37.60 15.84
N ILE A 65 19.05 36.82 15.02
CA ILE A 65 18.82 35.38 14.86
C ILE A 65 20.04 34.64 15.39
N VAL A 66 19.84 33.74 16.35
CA VAL A 66 20.88 32.82 16.83
C VAL A 66 20.66 31.46 16.17
N MET A 67 21.74 30.79 15.78
CA MET A 67 21.67 29.51 15.09
C MET A 67 22.78 28.55 15.51
N SER A 68 22.43 27.27 15.64
CA SER A 68 23.39 26.21 15.90
C SER A 68 24.29 25.92 14.68
N PRO A 69 25.59 25.63 14.87
CA PRO A 69 26.50 25.28 13.78
C PRO A 69 26.24 23.87 13.20
N SER A 70 26.66 23.66 11.96
CA SER A 70 26.67 22.35 11.31
C SER A 70 27.97 21.58 11.59
N GLY A 71 27.90 20.24 11.52
CA GLY A 71 29.06 19.34 11.63
C GLY A 71 29.62 19.20 13.05
N VAL A 72 28.89 19.63 14.07
CA VAL A 72 29.24 19.46 15.49
C VAL A 72 28.29 18.50 16.20
N GLN A 73 28.77 17.90 17.29
CA GLN A 73 27.97 17.10 18.23
C GLN A 73 26.98 18.03 18.96
N LYS A 74 25.69 17.92 18.60
CA LYS A 74 24.64 18.86 18.99
C LYS A 74 24.38 18.86 20.51
N GLU A 75 24.56 17.72 21.17
CA GLU A 75 24.39 17.52 22.60
C GLU A 75 25.51 18.13 23.46
N ARG A 76 26.65 18.46 22.84
CA ARG A 76 27.86 19.01 23.49
C ARG A 76 28.10 20.49 23.18
N MET A 77 27.17 21.14 22.49
CA MET A 77 27.30 22.56 22.18
C MET A 77 27.29 23.41 23.45
N VAL A 78 28.00 24.53 23.36
CA VAL A 78 28.03 25.60 24.36
C VAL A 78 27.73 26.94 23.68
N ASP A 79 27.54 28.00 24.46
CA ASP A 79 27.08 29.30 24.00
C ASP A 79 28.03 29.93 22.96
N GLU A 80 29.33 29.69 23.11
CA GLU A 80 30.39 30.18 22.22
C GLU A 80 30.38 29.50 20.85
N ASP A 81 29.65 28.40 20.69
CA ASP A 81 29.53 27.65 19.43
C ASP A 81 28.49 28.26 18.47
N MET A 82 27.68 29.22 18.93
CA MET A 82 26.53 29.74 18.17
C MET A 82 26.90 30.83 17.19
N TYR A 83 26.26 30.80 16.02
CA TYR A 83 26.25 31.92 15.08
C TYR A 83 25.22 32.97 15.50
N ILE A 84 25.53 34.25 15.28
CA ILE A 84 24.58 35.36 15.38
C ILE A 84 24.44 36.00 14.01
N MET A 85 23.20 36.16 13.56
CA MET A 85 22.86 36.77 12.28
C MET A 85 21.91 37.96 12.47
N ALA A 86 21.96 38.91 11.55
CA ALA A 86 20.95 39.94 11.44
C ALA A 86 19.62 39.36 10.90
N SER A 87 18.56 40.16 10.92
CA SER A 87 17.23 39.73 10.46
C SER A 87 17.16 39.47 8.94
N ASP A 88 18.11 39.96 8.16
CA ASP A 88 18.27 39.66 6.73
C ASP A 88 19.06 38.37 6.45
N GLY A 89 19.61 37.73 7.50
CA GLY A 89 20.42 36.51 7.41
C GLY A 89 21.92 36.75 7.26
N SER A 90 22.41 38.00 7.26
CA SER A 90 23.84 38.29 7.27
C SER A 90 24.50 37.87 8.59
N ILE A 91 25.66 37.23 8.54
CA ILE A 91 26.38 36.76 9.73
C ILE A 91 27.05 37.97 10.40
N LEU A 92 26.68 38.24 11.66
CA LEU A 92 27.27 39.29 12.49
C LEU A 92 28.35 38.76 13.44
N SER A 93 28.21 37.51 13.88
CA SER A 93 29.18 36.83 14.74
C SER A 93 29.25 35.35 14.39
N ALA A 94 30.47 34.83 14.33
CA ALA A 94 30.75 33.42 14.09
C ALA A 94 31.55 32.83 15.26
N PRO A 95 31.31 31.55 15.61
CA PRO A 95 32.08 30.84 16.63
C PRO A 95 33.56 30.71 16.25
N VAL A 96 34.43 30.75 17.25
CA VAL A 96 35.87 30.55 17.07
C VAL A 96 36.16 29.07 16.81
N ALA A 97 37.03 28.77 15.85
CA ALA A 97 37.43 27.40 15.57
C ALA A 97 38.14 26.76 16.79
N LYS A 98 37.61 25.63 17.25
CA LYS A 98 38.25 24.83 18.31
C LYS A 98 39.51 24.13 17.77
N PRO A 99 40.52 23.85 18.62
CA PRO A 99 41.71 23.10 18.21
C PRO A 99 41.38 21.70 17.66
N THR A 100 42.31 21.10 16.92
CA THR A 100 42.27 19.69 16.47
C THR A 100 41.90 18.77 17.65
N PRO A 101 41.00 17.77 17.49
CA PRO A 101 40.46 17.21 16.23
C PRO A 101 39.15 17.84 15.73
N HIS A 102 38.72 18.98 16.29
CA HIS A 102 37.45 19.60 15.92
C HIS A 102 37.52 20.23 14.52
N LYS A 103 36.53 19.95 13.67
CA LYS A 103 36.36 20.68 12.41
C LYS A 103 35.89 22.12 12.72
N PRO A 104 36.30 23.12 11.93
CA PRO A 104 35.76 24.47 12.07
C PRO A 104 34.23 24.44 11.98
N PRO A 105 33.52 25.05 12.94
CA PRO A 105 32.06 25.13 12.90
C PRO A 105 31.64 25.85 11.63
N LYS A 106 30.75 25.25 10.83
CA LYS A 106 30.20 25.88 9.63
C LYS A 106 28.82 26.46 9.94
N CYS A 107 28.52 27.60 9.35
CA CYS A 107 27.15 28.09 9.27
C CYS A 107 26.32 27.01 8.59
N SER A 108 25.19 26.63 9.17
CA SER A 108 24.41 25.47 8.72
C SER A 108 23.93 25.66 7.27
N ASP A 109 24.05 24.62 6.45
CA ASP A 109 23.50 24.62 5.08
C ASP A 109 21.96 24.78 5.07
N CYS A 110 21.31 24.58 6.23
CA CYS A 110 19.91 24.87 6.48
C CYS A 110 19.58 26.37 6.59
N ALA A 111 20.58 27.26 6.69
CA ALA A 111 20.35 28.69 6.93
C ALA A 111 19.42 29.34 5.88
N PRO A 112 19.59 29.12 4.56
CA PRO A 112 18.67 29.66 3.56
C PRO A 112 17.23 29.15 3.73
N LEU A 113 17.06 27.89 4.14
CA LEU A 113 15.75 27.28 4.39
C LEU A 113 15.06 27.93 5.60
N PHE A 114 15.80 28.14 6.68
CA PHE A 114 15.31 28.84 7.86
C PHE A 114 14.89 30.28 7.55
N MET A 115 15.68 30.99 6.73
CA MET A 115 15.33 32.34 6.30
C MET A 115 14.00 32.40 5.54
N LYS A 116 13.62 31.35 4.80
CA LYS A 116 12.29 31.29 4.16
C LYS A 116 11.16 31.27 5.18
N ALA A 117 11.29 30.50 6.27
CA ALA A 117 10.29 30.52 7.34
C ALA A 117 10.22 31.90 8.03
N TYR A 118 11.36 32.55 8.28
CA TYR A 118 11.36 33.90 8.84
C TYR A 118 10.71 34.93 7.92
N GLN A 119 11.03 34.92 6.62
CA GLN A 119 10.54 35.89 5.64
C GLN A 119 9.08 35.67 5.26
N MET A 120 8.66 34.41 5.08
CA MET A 120 7.34 34.06 4.55
C MET A 120 6.30 33.77 5.63
N ARG A 121 6.73 33.54 6.87
CA ARG A 121 5.85 33.16 8.00
C ARG A 121 6.09 33.96 9.26
N ASN A 122 7.01 34.93 9.26
CA ASN A 122 7.36 35.72 10.44
C ASN A 122 7.67 34.82 11.66
N ALA A 123 8.36 33.69 11.43
CA ALA A 123 8.70 32.75 12.48
C ALA A 123 9.51 33.44 13.61
N GLY A 124 9.37 32.93 14.83
CA GLY A 124 10.26 33.25 15.95
C GLY A 124 11.33 32.18 16.18
N ALA A 125 11.10 30.96 15.71
CA ALA A 125 12.09 29.89 15.71
C ALA A 125 11.80 28.88 14.62
N VAL A 126 12.84 28.15 14.20
CA VAL A 126 12.75 27.06 13.23
C VAL A 126 13.60 25.88 13.72
N ILE A 127 13.05 24.68 13.64
CA ILE A 127 13.69 23.43 14.02
C ILE A 127 13.76 22.53 12.79
N HIS A 128 14.95 22.04 12.48
CA HIS A 128 15.18 20.99 11.52
C HIS A 128 15.57 19.70 12.24
N SER A 129 14.81 18.65 11.99
CA SER A 129 14.98 17.33 12.60
C SER A 129 15.19 16.27 11.54
N HIS A 130 16.07 15.30 11.83
CA HIS A 130 16.31 14.06 11.08
C HIS A 130 15.71 12.85 11.81
N GLY A 131 14.64 13.07 12.58
CA GLY A 131 13.96 12.01 13.31
C GLY A 131 13.52 10.86 12.39
N MET A 132 13.72 9.63 12.83
CA MET A 132 13.54 8.43 12.00
C MET A 132 12.11 8.32 11.47
N GLU A 133 11.13 8.58 12.32
CA GLU A 133 9.71 8.65 11.97
C GLU A 133 9.39 9.69 10.90
N SER A 134 10.01 10.87 10.95
CA SER A 134 9.83 11.89 9.90
C SER A 134 10.43 11.45 8.55
N CYS A 135 11.48 10.63 8.56
CA CYS A 135 12.05 10.02 7.37
C CYS A 135 11.15 8.89 6.83
N LEU A 136 10.82 7.91 7.69
CA LEU A 136 10.05 6.71 7.32
C LEU A 136 8.62 7.02 6.85
N VAL A 137 7.95 8.00 7.46
CA VAL A 137 6.57 8.34 7.08
C VAL A 137 6.46 8.79 5.62
N THR A 138 7.53 9.41 5.09
CA THR A 138 7.59 9.82 3.67
C THR A 138 7.83 8.65 2.72
N MET A 139 8.25 7.49 3.23
CA MET A 139 8.50 6.28 2.45
C MET A 139 7.27 5.36 2.36
N LEU A 140 6.30 5.49 3.27
CA LEU A 140 5.08 4.67 3.28
C LEU A 140 4.30 4.76 1.97
N ASN A 141 4.31 5.95 1.34
CA ASN A 141 3.82 6.15 -0.01
C ASN A 141 4.82 7.01 -0.81
N PRO A 142 5.70 6.40 -1.62
CA PRO A 142 6.73 7.11 -2.38
C PRO A 142 6.18 8.15 -3.37
N LEU A 143 4.91 8.03 -3.78
CA LEU A 143 4.28 8.95 -4.73
C LEU A 143 3.49 10.08 -4.05
N ALA A 144 3.29 10.01 -2.73
CA ALA A 144 2.52 11.01 -2.00
C ALA A 144 3.27 12.34 -1.93
N LYS A 145 2.59 13.44 -2.26
CA LYS A 145 3.12 14.81 -2.12
C LYS A 145 2.79 15.44 -0.77
N GLU A 146 2.03 14.74 0.05
CA GLU A 146 1.51 15.22 1.33
C GLU A 146 1.46 14.06 2.32
N PHE A 147 1.75 14.34 3.58
CA PHE A 147 1.35 13.52 4.71
C PHE A 147 0.01 14.05 5.24
N ARG A 148 -0.91 13.13 5.54
CA ARG A 148 -2.26 13.43 6.06
C ARG A 148 -2.52 12.57 7.30
N ILE A 149 -3.16 13.15 8.31
CA ILE A 149 -3.63 12.42 9.52
C ILE A 149 -4.81 13.17 10.15
N THR A 150 -5.74 12.45 10.77
CA THR A 150 -6.91 13.06 11.43
C THR A 150 -7.28 12.34 12.72
N HIS A 151 -8.14 12.96 13.55
CA HIS A 151 -8.74 12.37 14.75
C HIS A 151 -7.73 11.90 15.80
N MET A 152 -6.61 12.61 15.92
CA MET A 152 -5.57 12.39 16.92
C MET A 152 -5.44 13.60 17.84
N GLU A 153 -5.41 13.37 19.16
CA GLU A 153 -5.37 14.45 20.16
C GLU A 153 -4.20 15.42 19.94
N MET A 154 -3.05 14.91 19.51
CA MET A 154 -1.84 15.69 19.26
C MET A 154 -1.96 16.68 18.08
N ILE A 155 -2.99 16.56 17.23
CA ILE A 155 -3.26 17.56 16.18
C ILE A 155 -3.57 18.93 16.78
N LYS A 156 -4.20 18.99 17.95
CA LYS A 156 -4.51 20.24 18.66
C LYS A 156 -3.27 21.05 19.05
N GLY A 157 -2.11 20.40 19.12
CA GLY A 157 -0.83 21.07 19.38
C GLY A 157 -0.26 21.77 18.15
N ILE A 158 -0.84 21.57 16.96
CA ILE A 158 -0.46 22.25 15.72
C ILE A 158 -1.30 23.51 15.54
N GLN A 159 -0.63 24.63 15.26
CA GLN A 159 -1.29 25.92 15.11
C GLN A 159 -2.41 25.85 14.06
N GLY A 160 -3.59 26.35 14.44
CA GLY A 160 -4.75 26.43 13.54
C GLY A 160 -5.54 25.13 13.35
N HIS A 161 -5.28 24.09 14.16
CA HIS A 161 -5.98 22.80 14.08
C HIS A 161 -6.66 22.42 15.41
N GLY A 162 -7.82 21.78 15.29
CA GLY A 162 -8.55 21.10 16.36
C GLY A 162 -8.50 19.58 16.22
N TYR A 163 -9.12 18.87 17.16
CA TYR A 163 -9.12 17.40 17.21
C TYR A 163 -9.66 16.73 15.94
N TYR A 164 -10.77 17.27 15.40
CA TYR A 164 -11.46 16.71 14.24
C TYR A 164 -10.88 17.18 12.90
N ASP A 165 -9.89 18.09 12.92
CA ASP A 165 -9.31 18.60 11.69
C ASP A 165 -8.42 17.53 11.03
N GLU A 166 -8.29 17.63 9.72
CA GLU A 166 -7.26 16.91 8.97
C GLU A 166 -5.98 17.75 8.97
N LEU A 167 -4.90 17.19 9.50
CA LEU A 167 -3.58 17.77 9.39
C LEU A 167 -2.96 17.37 8.06
N VAL A 168 -2.54 18.36 7.26
CA VAL A 168 -1.85 18.15 5.99
C VAL A 168 -0.45 18.77 6.07
N VAL A 169 0.58 17.97 5.77
CA VAL A 169 1.98 18.42 5.74
C VAL A 169 2.56 18.15 4.35
N PRO A 170 3.02 19.18 3.61
CA PRO A 170 3.62 18.96 2.30
C PRO A 170 4.93 18.19 2.40
N ILE A 171 5.18 17.34 1.40
CA ILE A 171 6.41 16.57 1.23
C ILE A 171 7.14 17.09 -0.02
N ILE A 172 8.38 17.52 0.15
CA ILE A 172 9.29 17.87 -0.95
C ILE A 172 10.33 16.77 -1.16
N GLU A 173 10.82 16.65 -2.39
CA GLU A 173 11.89 15.71 -2.72
C GLU A 173 13.24 16.19 -2.20
N ASN A 174 14.06 15.26 -1.70
CA ASN A 174 15.41 15.57 -1.25
C ASN A 174 16.36 15.81 -2.43
N THR A 175 17.44 16.55 -2.17
CA THR A 175 18.52 16.82 -3.12
C THR A 175 19.87 16.46 -2.51
N ALA A 176 20.91 16.36 -3.34
CA ALA A 176 22.25 16.04 -2.85
C ALA A 176 22.86 17.18 -2.00
N TYR A 177 22.42 18.41 -2.22
CA TYR A 177 22.87 19.59 -1.49
C TYR A 177 21.69 20.34 -0.91
N GLU A 178 21.64 20.50 0.42
CA GLU A 178 20.52 21.13 1.14
C GLU A 178 20.13 22.51 0.59
N ARG A 179 21.10 23.31 0.15
CA ARG A 179 20.86 24.63 -0.45
C ARG A 179 19.88 24.60 -1.64
N GLU A 180 19.81 23.49 -2.37
CA GLU A 180 18.93 23.30 -3.54
C GLU A 180 17.47 23.07 -3.13
N LEU A 181 17.21 22.74 -1.86
CA LEU A 181 15.84 22.59 -1.31
C LEU A 181 15.14 23.94 -1.08
N THR A 182 15.87 25.06 -1.14
CA THR A 182 15.34 26.38 -0.77
C THR A 182 14.12 26.79 -1.62
N GLU A 183 14.15 26.49 -2.91
CA GLU A 183 13.06 26.83 -3.83
C GLU A 183 11.83 25.95 -3.61
N SER A 184 11.99 24.63 -3.57
CA SER A 184 10.90 23.69 -3.33
C SER A 184 10.27 23.89 -1.94
N LEU A 185 11.05 24.21 -0.92
CA LEU A 185 10.55 24.60 0.40
C LEU A 185 9.70 25.88 0.31
N ALA A 186 10.18 26.91 -0.39
CA ALA A 186 9.44 28.17 -0.55
C ALA A 186 8.12 27.97 -1.31
N GLU A 187 8.13 27.12 -2.34
CA GLU A 187 6.92 26.74 -3.08
C GLU A 187 5.92 25.97 -2.21
N ALA A 188 6.40 25.00 -1.42
CA ALA A 188 5.57 24.28 -0.46
C ALA A 188 4.98 25.21 0.60
N ILE A 189 5.79 26.12 1.16
CA ILE A 189 5.28 27.15 2.07
C ILE A 189 4.20 27.97 1.35
N LYS A 190 4.42 28.45 0.12
CA LYS A 190 3.43 29.25 -0.60
C LYS A 190 2.12 28.50 -0.87
N ALA A 191 2.22 27.23 -1.28
CA ALA A 191 1.06 26.40 -1.63
C ALA A 191 0.22 25.99 -0.42
N TYR A 192 0.85 25.87 0.76
CA TYR A 192 0.19 25.45 2.00
C TYR A 192 0.23 26.59 3.03
N PRO A 193 -0.65 27.61 2.92
CA PRO A 193 -0.60 28.81 3.75
C PRO A 193 -0.75 28.54 5.26
N LYS A 194 -1.47 27.47 5.63
CA LYS A 194 -1.72 27.07 7.02
C LYS A 194 -0.65 26.13 7.60
N THR A 195 0.28 25.63 6.79
CA THR A 195 1.29 24.69 7.30
C THR A 195 2.29 25.41 8.20
N THR A 196 2.71 24.73 9.27
CA THR A 196 3.85 25.12 10.11
C THR A 196 5.04 24.18 9.94
N ALA A 197 4.97 23.26 8.97
CA ALA A 197 6.06 22.35 8.64
C ALA A 197 6.11 21.93 7.16
N VAL A 198 7.29 21.46 6.75
CA VAL A 198 7.53 20.77 5.47
C VAL A 198 8.39 19.53 5.72
N LEU A 199 7.92 18.37 5.24
CA LEU A 199 8.69 17.13 5.21
C LEU A 199 9.60 17.11 3.99
N VAL A 200 10.81 16.57 4.16
CA VAL A 200 11.77 16.32 3.08
C VAL A 200 11.94 14.80 2.97
N ARG A 201 11.57 14.23 1.82
CA ARG A 201 11.53 12.78 1.64
C ARG A 201 12.89 12.13 1.91
N ASN A 202 12.91 11.02 2.63
CA ASN A 202 14.15 10.30 2.98
C ASN A 202 15.19 11.14 3.75
N HIS A 203 14.77 12.20 4.42
CA HIS A 203 15.66 13.14 5.09
C HIS A 203 15.14 13.54 6.47
N GLY A 204 14.02 14.25 6.53
CA GLY A 204 13.56 14.81 7.81
C GLY A 204 12.46 15.84 7.66
N ILE A 205 12.40 16.79 8.58
CA ILE A 205 11.36 17.83 8.64
C ILE A 205 11.92 19.21 9.03
N TYR A 206 11.29 20.26 8.50
CA TYR A 206 11.45 21.64 8.95
C TYR A 206 10.14 22.10 9.61
N VAL A 207 10.21 22.57 10.85
CA VAL A 207 9.06 23.06 11.64
C VAL A 207 9.34 24.46 12.14
N TRP A 208 8.38 25.38 12.04
CA TRP A 208 8.51 26.74 12.56
C TRP A 208 7.32 27.14 13.44
N GLY A 209 7.54 28.11 14.32
CA GLY A 209 6.50 28.67 15.18
C GLY A 209 6.79 30.12 15.52
N ASP A 210 5.81 30.79 16.12
CA ASP A 210 5.92 32.22 16.48
C ASP A 210 6.95 32.50 17.57
N SER A 211 7.31 31.46 18.33
CA SER A 211 8.35 31.41 19.35
C SER A 211 9.01 30.03 19.36
N TRP A 212 10.13 29.89 20.08
CA TRP A 212 10.78 28.59 20.28
C TRP A 212 9.87 27.58 20.99
N ILE A 213 9.00 28.05 21.89
CA ILE A 213 8.03 27.22 22.62
C ILE A 213 7.06 26.60 21.62
N SER A 214 6.45 27.43 20.77
CA SER A 214 5.50 26.97 19.74
C SER A 214 6.19 26.06 18.72
N ALA A 215 7.39 26.43 18.23
CA ALA A 215 8.14 25.59 17.30
C ALA A 215 8.42 24.21 17.90
N LYS A 216 8.92 24.16 19.14
CA LYS A 216 9.20 22.92 19.88
C LYS A 216 7.95 22.08 20.10
N THR A 217 6.88 22.66 20.63
CA THR A 217 5.62 21.93 20.92
C THR A 217 5.04 21.34 19.65
N GLN A 218 5.04 22.08 18.54
CA GLN A 218 4.60 21.57 17.25
C GLN A 218 5.51 20.47 16.73
N SER A 219 6.84 20.60 16.86
CA SER A 219 7.77 19.51 16.51
C SER A 219 7.45 18.23 17.27
N GLU A 220 7.22 18.31 18.58
CA GLU A 220 6.84 17.15 19.41
C GLU A 220 5.54 16.51 18.91
N CYS A 221 4.54 17.32 18.56
CA CYS A 221 3.28 16.84 18.00
C CYS A 221 3.46 16.21 16.61
N TYR A 222 4.23 16.82 15.72
CA TYR A 222 4.52 16.27 14.39
C TYR A 222 5.22 14.92 14.50
N HIS A 223 6.29 14.83 15.28
CA HIS A 223 7.03 13.59 15.49
C HIS A 223 6.14 12.50 16.10
N TYR A 224 5.30 12.83 17.08
CA TYR A 224 4.29 11.90 17.60
C TYR A 224 3.33 11.41 16.52
N LEU A 225 2.80 12.33 15.71
CA LEU A 225 1.80 12.00 14.68
C LEU A 225 2.40 11.14 13.55
N PHE A 226 3.66 11.35 13.19
CA PHE A 226 4.36 10.49 12.23
C PHE A 226 4.59 9.08 12.79
N ASP A 227 5.06 8.97 14.03
CA ASP A 227 5.25 7.68 14.70
C ASP A 227 3.90 6.94 14.86
N ALA A 228 2.83 7.64 15.24
CA ALA A 228 1.48 7.10 15.30
C ALA A 228 1.02 6.60 13.91
N ALA A 229 1.21 7.38 12.84
CA ALA A 229 0.86 6.97 11.48
C ALA A 229 1.62 5.70 11.06
N ILE A 230 2.92 5.62 11.33
CA ILE A 230 3.73 4.43 11.04
C ILE A 230 3.22 3.21 11.80
N LYS A 231 2.92 3.36 13.09
CA LYS A 231 2.39 2.26 13.92
C LYS A 231 0.99 1.82 13.47
N LEU A 232 0.11 2.76 13.14
CA LEU A 232 -1.21 2.47 12.59
C LEU A 232 -1.06 1.73 11.24
N HIS A 233 -0.16 2.17 10.38
CA HIS A 233 0.16 1.47 9.12
C HIS A 233 0.59 0.03 9.36
N GLN A 234 1.52 -0.20 10.29
CA GLN A 234 2.01 -1.54 10.64
C GLN A 234 0.90 -2.45 11.18
N LEU A 235 -0.11 -1.87 11.84
CA LEU A 235 -1.30 -2.57 12.33
C LEU A 235 -2.40 -2.72 11.26
N GLY A 236 -2.20 -2.19 10.06
CA GLY A 236 -3.19 -2.19 8.98
C GLY A 236 -4.35 -1.22 9.21
N ILE A 237 -4.17 -0.20 10.06
CA ILE A 237 -5.14 0.85 10.35
C ILE A 237 -4.79 2.11 9.54
N ASP A 238 -5.78 2.64 8.81
CA ASP A 238 -5.60 3.88 8.03
C ASP A 238 -5.76 5.12 8.92
N TRP A 239 -4.63 5.79 9.19
CA TRP A 239 -4.54 6.99 10.01
C TRP A 239 -5.17 8.24 9.36
N THR A 240 -5.51 8.18 8.08
CA THR A 240 -6.19 9.27 7.37
C THR A 240 -7.71 9.25 7.56
N THR A 241 -8.24 8.23 8.23
CA THR A 241 -9.69 8.04 8.45
C THR A 241 -10.04 8.02 9.94
N PRO A 242 -11.27 8.39 10.33
CA PRO A 242 -11.67 8.45 11.74
C PRO A 242 -11.95 7.07 12.37
N ALA A 243 -11.52 5.95 11.77
CA ALA A 243 -11.83 4.61 12.25
C ALA A 243 -11.23 4.29 13.64
N HIS A 244 -10.25 5.07 14.10
CA HIS A 244 -9.67 5.04 15.46
C HIS A 244 -10.26 6.09 16.42
N GLY A 245 -11.33 6.81 16.04
CA GLY A 245 -12.00 7.82 16.85
C GLY A 245 -12.89 7.26 17.98
N PRO A 246 -13.42 8.12 18.87
CA PRO A 246 -14.16 7.68 20.05
C PRO A 246 -15.38 6.82 19.70
N ILE A 247 -15.51 5.68 20.41
CA ILE A 247 -16.66 4.78 20.36
C ILE A 247 -17.89 5.59 20.83
N GLN A 248 -18.73 6.02 19.89
CA GLN A 248 -20.03 6.58 20.27
C GLN A 248 -20.89 5.44 20.82
N ASN A 249 -21.03 5.41 22.15
CA ASN A 249 -22.06 4.67 22.87
C ASN A 249 -23.44 5.28 22.57
N SER A 250 -23.94 5.07 21.35
CA SER A 250 -25.33 5.35 21.03
C SER A 250 -25.83 4.39 19.97
N LYS A 251 -26.52 3.37 20.48
CA LYS A 251 -27.61 2.62 19.84
C LYS A 251 -27.36 2.15 18.40
N ILE A 252 -27.23 0.82 18.32
CA ILE A 252 -27.81 0.00 17.26
C ILE A 252 -29.19 0.56 16.85
N SER A 253 -29.26 1.34 15.77
CA SER A 253 -30.45 1.48 14.92
C SER A 253 -30.05 2.13 13.60
N ALA A 254 -30.30 1.42 12.51
CA ALA A 254 -30.13 1.85 11.13
C ALA A 254 -30.71 3.24 10.84
N LEU A 255 -30.01 4.04 10.02
CA LEU A 255 -30.58 4.87 8.94
C LEU A 255 -29.44 5.54 8.13
N ALA A 256 -29.34 5.14 6.85
CA ALA A 256 -28.60 5.83 5.78
C ALA A 256 -29.41 7.08 5.32
N PRO A 257 -28.89 8.08 4.56
CA PRO A 257 -28.13 7.87 3.31
C PRO A 257 -26.98 8.85 2.97
N ASN A 258 -26.12 8.36 2.06
CA ASN A 258 -25.19 9.06 1.15
C ASN A 258 -23.83 9.57 1.66
N GLY A 259 -22.86 8.66 1.62
CA GLY A 259 -21.42 8.91 1.70
C GLY A 259 -20.69 7.61 2.03
N SER A 260 -20.70 6.64 1.11
CA SER A 260 -20.26 5.26 1.35
C SER A 260 -18.78 5.16 1.76
N ILE A 261 -18.50 4.99 3.05
CA ILE A 261 -17.23 4.42 3.53
C ILE A 261 -17.27 2.93 3.16
N LYS A 262 -16.51 2.55 2.14
CA LYS A 262 -16.36 1.14 1.78
C LYS A 262 -15.45 0.44 2.81
N PRO A 263 -15.78 -0.79 3.25
CA PRO A 263 -14.91 -1.57 4.12
C PRO A 263 -13.52 -1.72 3.48
N SER A 264 -12.47 -1.63 4.30
CA SER A 264 -11.09 -1.92 3.89
C SER A 264 -11.01 -3.39 3.46
N ARG A 265 -10.91 -3.63 2.16
CA ARG A 265 -10.89 -4.97 1.57
C ARG A 265 -9.54 -5.62 1.87
N ARG A 266 -9.52 -6.71 2.64
CA ARG A 266 -8.30 -7.47 2.92
C ARG A 266 -8.04 -8.56 1.90
N CYS A 267 -9.10 -9.10 1.28
CA CYS A 267 -8.99 -10.19 0.33
C CYS A 267 -9.86 -9.97 -0.91
N ILE A 268 -9.37 -10.43 -2.05
CA ILE A 268 -10.14 -10.55 -3.27
C ILE A 268 -10.18 -12.03 -3.65
N VAL A 269 -11.38 -12.56 -3.87
CA VAL A 269 -11.60 -13.90 -4.41
C VAL A 269 -12.14 -13.73 -5.83
N LEU A 270 -11.46 -14.33 -6.81
CA LEU A 270 -11.81 -14.21 -8.22
C LEU A 270 -12.34 -15.53 -8.74
N ASP A 271 -13.41 -15.45 -9.51
CA ASP A 271 -13.79 -16.50 -10.46
C ASP A 271 -12.84 -16.50 -11.68
N ILE A 272 -12.87 -17.58 -12.46
CA ILE A 272 -12.06 -17.75 -13.67
C ILE A 272 -12.88 -17.45 -14.93
N GLU A 273 -13.82 -18.34 -15.25
CA GLU A 273 -14.59 -18.32 -16.50
C GLU A 273 -15.47 -17.07 -16.54
N GLY A 274 -15.45 -16.31 -17.63
CA GLY A 274 -16.23 -15.07 -17.74
C GLY A 274 -15.73 -13.91 -16.87
N THR A 275 -14.66 -14.12 -16.09
CA THR A 275 -14.15 -13.15 -15.09
C THR A 275 -12.69 -12.78 -15.35
N THR A 276 -11.74 -13.71 -15.18
CA THR A 276 -10.33 -13.52 -15.56
C THR A 276 -10.00 -14.06 -16.94
N THR A 277 -10.81 -15.01 -17.42
CA THR A 277 -10.60 -15.78 -18.64
C THR A 277 -11.88 -15.82 -19.47
N PRO A 278 -11.82 -15.69 -20.81
CA PRO A 278 -13.01 -15.82 -21.66
C PRO A 278 -13.71 -17.17 -21.48
N ILE A 279 -15.04 -17.19 -21.42
CA ILE A 279 -15.83 -18.44 -21.34
C ILE A 279 -15.51 -19.37 -22.52
N SER A 280 -15.31 -18.79 -23.70
CA SER A 280 -14.93 -19.50 -24.93
C SER A 280 -13.61 -20.24 -24.79
N PHE A 281 -12.67 -19.79 -23.95
CA PHE A 281 -11.41 -20.51 -23.78
C PHE A 281 -11.61 -21.88 -23.13
N VAL A 282 -12.49 -21.97 -22.14
CA VAL A 282 -12.76 -23.26 -21.48
C VAL A 282 -13.55 -24.18 -22.40
N THR A 283 -14.60 -23.65 -23.02
CA THR A 283 -15.54 -24.42 -23.85
C THR A 283 -14.98 -24.77 -25.23
N ASP A 284 -14.23 -23.87 -25.87
CA ASP A 284 -13.74 -24.05 -27.24
C ASP A 284 -12.28 -24.51 -27.31
N VAL A 285 -11.51 -24.41 -26.21
CA VAL A 285 -10.09 -24.81 -26.18
C VAL A 285 -9.83 -25.91 -25.18
N LEU A 286 -10.08 -25.72 -23.88
CA LEU A 286 -9.68 -26.68 -22.86
C LEU A 286 -10.43 -28.02 -22.96
N PHE A 287 -11.77 -28.00 -23.05
CA PHE A 287 -12.54 -29.24 -23.19
C PHE A 287 -12.28 -29.97 -24.51
N PRO A 288 -12.27 -29.30 -25.69
CA PRO A 288 -11.90 -29.97 -26.94
C PRO A 288 -10.48 -30.50 -26.92
N TYR A 289 -9.53 -29.81 -26.30
CA TYR A 289 -8.17 -30.31 -26.15
C TYR A 289 -8.13 -31.60 -25.35
N ALA A 290 -8.83 -31.66 -24.20
CA ALA A 290 -8.88 -32.88 -23.39
C ALA A 290 -9.49 -34.06 -24.17
N CYS A 291 -10.60 -33.81 -24.88
CA CYS A 291 -11.27 -34.80 -25.72
C CYS A 291 -10.34 -35.33 -26.83
N ASN A 292 -9.73 -34.45 -27.61
CA ASN A 292 -8.88 -34.82 -28.75
C ASN A 292 -7.54 -35.46 -28.35
N ASN A 293 -7.10 -35.31 -27.10
CA ASN A 293 -5.78 -35.75 -26.64
C ASN A 293 -5.80 -36.85 -25.60
N VAL A 294 -6.98 -37.29 -25.13
CA VAL A 294 -7.09 -38.35 -24.10
C VAL A 294 -6.34 -39.61 -24.50
N GLY A 295 -6.49 -40.09 -25.74
CA GLY A 295 -5.81 -41.31 -26.21
C GLY A 295 -4.29 -41.17 -26.26
N ARG A 296 -3.81 -40.02 -26.77
CA ARG A 296 -2.36 -39.73 -26.83
C ARG A 296 -1.75 -39.62 -25.43
N HIS A 297 -2.43 -38.94 -24.51
CA HIS A 297 -1.98 -38.80 -23.13
C HIS A 297 -1.91 -40.18 -22.47
N LEU A 298 -3.01 -40.93 -22.48
CA LEU A 298 -3.08 -42.27 -21.89
C LEU A 298 -2.03 -43.22 -22.47
N ASP A 299 -1.74 -43.17 -23.78
CA ASP A 299 -0.69 -44.00 -24.37
C ASP A 299 0.71 -43.61 -23.89
N ALA A 300 0.99 -42.31 -23.83
CA ALA A 300 2.29 -41.80 -23.40
C ALA A 300 2.58 -42.01 -21.91
N THR A 301 1.55 -41.93 -21.05
CA THR A 301 1.70 -41.95 -19.59
C THR A 301 1.15 -43.21 -18.93
N TYR A 302 0.72 -44.21 -19.71
CA TYR A 302 0.02 -45.40 -19.21
C TYR A 302 0.68 -46.04 -17.99
N ASP A 303 1.98 -46.30 -18.06
CA ASP A 303 2.72 -47.03 -17.01
C ASP A 303 3.07 -46.14 -15.80
N SER A 304 2.71 -44.85 -15.82
CA SER A 304 2.92 -43.94 -14.70
C SER A 304 1.95 -44.22 -13.56
N ALA A 305 2.41 -44.03 -12.32
CA ALA A 305 1.56 -44.24 -11.14
C ALA A 305 0.33 -43.31 -11.12
N GLU A 306 0.47 -42.09 -11.65
CA GLU A 306 -0.61 -41.10 -11.73
C GLU A 306 -1.70 -41.56 -12.70
N THR A 307 -1.33 -41.91 -13.93
CA THR A 307 -2.30 -42.42 -14.93
C THR A 307 -2.92 -43.74 -14.50
N GLN A 308 -2.18 -44.64 -13.86
CA GLN A 308 -2.78 -45.87 -13.31
C GLN A 308 -3.85 -45.59 -12.24
N GLN A 309 -3.65 -44.55 -11.42
CA GLN A 309 -4.64 -44.12 -10.44
C GLN A 309 -5.88 -43.51 -11.11
N ASP A 310 -5.71 -42.68 -12.15
CA ASP A 310 -6.84 -42.16 -12.93
C ASP A 310 -7.65 -43.30 -13.58
N ILE A 311 -6.96 -44.26 -14.19
CA ILE A 311 -7.58 -45.44 -14.82
C ILE A 311 -8.41 -46.22 -13.79
N LYS A 312 -7.88 -46.41 -12.58
CA LYS A 312 -8.60 -47.10 -11.50
C LYS A 312 -9.88 -46.36 -11.10
N LEU A 313 -9.84 -45.04 -10.99
CA LEU A 313 -11.01 -44.23 -10.63
C LEU A 313 -12.05 -44.21 -11.76
N LEU A 314 -11.61 -44.09 -13.01
CA LEU A 314 -12.48 -44.16 -14.18
C LEU A 314 -13.13 -45.54 -14.32
N ARG A 315 -12.39 -46.63 -14.09
CA ARG A 315 -12.96 -48.00 -14.05
C ARG A 315 -14.10 -48.10 -13.03
N ALA A 316 -13.89 -47.61 -11.82
CA ALA A 316 -14.92 -47.64 -10.79
C ALA A 316 -16.16 -46.83 -11.18
N GLN A 317 -15.97 -45.64 -11.77
CA GLN A 317 -17.08 -44.81 -12.25
C GLN A 317 -17.85 -45.46 -13.40
N VAL A 318 -17.13 -45.99 -14.40
CA VAL A 318 -17.75 -46.63 -15.57
C VAL A 318 -18.52 -47.89 -15.17
N GLN A 319 -18.01 -48.66 -14.21
CA GLN A 319 -18.75 -49.81 -13.67
C GLN A 319 -20.11 -49.37 -13.07
N GLN A 320 -20.11 -48.28 -12.29
CA GLN A 320 -21.34 -47.70 -11.75
C GLN A 320 -22.27 -47.18 -12.84
N ASP A 321 -21.72 -46.57 -13.89
CA ASP A 321 -22.49 -46.06 -15.03
C ASP A 321 -23.17 -47.18 -15.82
N LEU A 322 -22.49 -48.32 -16.01
CA LEU A 322 -23.05 -49.52 -16.63
C LEU A 322 -24.19 -50.11 -15.80
N GLU A 323 -24.01 -50.21 -14.48
CA GLU A 323 -25.06 -50.69 -13.55
C GLU A 323 -26.30 -49.78 -13.57
N ASN A 324 -26.09 -48.48 -13.75
CA ASN A 324 -27.17 -47.49 -13.85
C ASN A 324 -27.75 -47.33 -15.28
N GLY A 325 -27.22 -48.05 -16.27
CA GLY A 325 -27.68 -48.00 -17.65
C GLY A 325 -27.45 -46.65 -18.36
N VAL A 326 -26.37 -45.94 -18.00
CA VAL A 326 -26.02 -44.66 -18.62
C VAL A 326 -25.65 -44.87 -20.09
N ALA A 327 -26.31 -44.13 -20.98
CA ALA A 327 -26.05 -44.21 -22.42
C ALA A 327 -24.60 -43.78 -22.75
N GLY A 328 -23.91 -44.56 -23.59
CA GLY A 328 -22.53 -44.31 -24.01
C GLY A 328 -21.46 -44.94 -23.10
N ALA A 329 -21.83 -45.54 -21.96
CA ALA A 329 -20.88 -46.27 -21.12
C ALA A 329 -20.46 -47.59 -21.77
N VAL A 330 -19.15 -47.86 -21.79
CA VAL A 330 -18.56 -49.08 -22.37
C VAL A 330 -17.68 -49.76 -21.31
N CYS A 331 -17.79 -51.08 -21.17
CA CYS A 331 -16.97 -51.84 -20.22
C CYS A 331 -15.47 -51.62 -20.48
N ILE A 332 -14.72 -51.28 -19.43
CA ILE A 332 -13.25 -51.17 -19.49
C ILE A 332 -12.66 -52.55 -19.18
N PRO A 333 -11.86 -53.14 -20.08
CA PRO A 333 -11.22 -54.43 -19.86
C PRO A 333 -10.36 -54.49 -18.58
N ALA A 334 -10.18 -55.71 -18.06
CA ALA A 334 -9.37 -56.00 -16.88
C ALA A 334 -7.87 -55.70 -17.12
N GLU A 335 -7.06 -55.66 -16.05
CA GLU A 335 -5.64 -55.27 -16.10
C GLU A 335 -4.76 -56.22 -16.92
N ASP A 336 -5.19 -57.47 -17.09
CA ASP A 336 -4.54 -58.48 -17.91
C ASP A 336 -4.89 -58.37 -19.41
N ALA A 337 -5.84 -57.50 -19.77
CA ALA A 337 -6.12 -57.14 -21.15
C ALA A 337 -5.00 -56.26 -21.75
N GLY A 338 -4.88 -56.25 -23.08
CA GLY A 338 -3.84 -55.47 -23.75
C GLY A 338 -4.01 -53.97 -23.53
N LYS A 339 -2.90 -53.25 -23.28
CA LYS A 339 -2.85 -51.78 -23.10
C LYS A 339 -3.74 -51.01 -24.10
N MET A 340 -3.66 -51.36 -25.38
CA MET A 340 -4.42 -50.68 -26.44
C MET A 340 -5.94 -50.82 -26.28
N GLU A 341 -6.43 -51.97 -25.82
CA GLU A 341 -7.85 -52.23 -25.63
C GLU A 341 -8.40 -51.43 -24.44
N VAL A 342 -7.61 -51.34 -23.36
CA VAL A 342 -7.95 -50.54 -22.18
C VAL A 342 -8.02 -49.05 -22.55
N ILE A 343 -7.03 -48.54 -23.28
CA ILE A 343 -7.01 -47.14 -23.73
C ILE A 343 -8.20 -46.84 -24.65
N ALA A 344 -8.51 -47.71 -25.62
CA ALA A 344 -9.62 -47.49 -26.53
C ALA A 344 -10.98 -47.42 -25.80
N ALA A 345 -11.19 -48.28 -24.80
CA ALA A 345 -12.38 -48.24 -23.96
C ALA A 345 -12.44 -46.96 -23.11
N LEU A 346 -11.31 -46.53 -22.52
CA LEU A 346 -11.23 -45.30 -21.74
C LEU A 346 -11.53 -44.06 -22.59
N VAL A 347 -10.93 -43.97 -23.79
CA VAL A 347 -11.17 -42.88 -24.74
C VAL A 347 -12.68 -42.77 -25.04
N THR A 348 -13.31 -43.88 -25.42
CA THR A 348 -14.75 -43.91 -25.74
C THR A 348 -15.61 -43.42 -24.57
N ASN A 349 -15.31 -43.87 -23.35
CA ASN A 349 -16.06 -43.43 -22.16
C ASN A 349 -15.82 -41.95 -21.84
N VAL A 350 -14.57 -41.48 -21.91
CA VAL A 350 -14.21 -40.09 -21.61
C VAL A 350 -14.83 -39.14 -22.63
N GLU A 351 -14.78 -39.47 -23.92
CA GLU A 351 -15.44 -38.69 -24.98
C GLU A 351 -16.94 -38.59 -24.72
N ALA A 352 -17.62 -39.71 -24.45
CA ALA A 352 -19.04 -39.72 -24.12
C ALA A 352 -19.37 -38.90 -22.86
N MET A 353 -18.51 -38.95 -21.83
CA MET A 353 -18.70 -38.16 -20.61
C MET A 353 -18.52 -36.66 -20.86
N ILE A 354 -17.56 -36.26 -21.69
CA ILE A 354 -17.32 -34.86 -22.06
C ILE A 354 -18.46 -34.33 -22.93
N GLU A 355 -18.89 -35.08 -23.94
CA GLU A 355 -20.01 -34.70 -24.82
C GLU A 355 -21.32 -34.51 -24.04
N ALA A 356 -21.54 -35.32 -23.01
CA ALA A 356 -22.70 -35.23 -22.13
C ALA A 356 -22.53 -34.22 -20.96
N ASP A 357 -21.47 -33.40 -20.94
CA ASP A 357 -21.14 -32.44 -19.86
C ASP A 357 -21.24 -33.05 -18.45
N ARG A 358 -20.75 -34.28 -18.28
CA ARG A 358 -20.88 -35.01 -17.01
C ARG A 358 -19.84 -34.52 -16.01
N LYS A 359 -20.31 -34.03 -14.86
CA LYS A 359 -19.47 -33.47 -13.79
C LYS A 359 -18.97 -34.55 -12.82
N ILE A 360 -18.06 -35.40 -13.29
CA ILE A 360 -17.53 -36.56 -12.55
C ILE A 360 -16.15 -36.24 -11.98
N THR A 361 -15.89 -36.62 -10.72
CA THR A 361 -14.58 -36.43 -10.09
C THR A 361 -13.44 -37.12 -10.86
N ALA A 362 -13.61 -38.41 -11.20
CA ALA A 362 -12.62 -39.19 -11.95
C ALA A 362 -12.28 -38.56 -13.31
N LEU A 363 -13.28 -38.02 -14.02
CA LEU A 363 -13.07 -37.31 -15.29
C LEU A 363 -12.24 -36.04 -15.09
N LYS A 364 -12.57 -35.26 -14.06
CA LYS A 364 -11.88 -33.99 -13.76
C LYS A 364 -10.42 -34.18 -13.40
N GLU A 365 -10.08 -35.27 -12.71
CA GLU A 365 -8.68 -35.61 -12.40
C GLU A 365 -7.90 -35.90 -13.68
N LEU A 366 -8.39 -36.81 -14.52
CA LEU A 366 -7.75 -37.11 -15.81
C LEU A 366 -7.64 -35.87 -16.72
N GLN A 367 -8.70 -35.06 -16.82
CA GLN A 367 -8.66 -33.80 -17.58
C GLN A 367 -7.55 -32.87 -17.08
N GLY A 368 -7.35 -32.80 -15.76
CA GLY A 368 -6.26 -32.06 -15.14
C GLY A 368 -4.88 -32.51 -15.62
N HIS A 369 -4.61 -33.82 -15.65
CA HIS A 369 -3.34 -34.38 -16.09
C HIS A 369 -3.12 -34.25 -17.61
N ILE A 370 -4.21 -34.37 -18.40
CA ILE A 370 -4.15 -34.10 -19.85
C ILE A 370 -3.78 -32.63 -20.12
N TRP A 371 -4.43 -31.69 -19.42
CA TRP A 371 -4.08 -30.27 -19.55
C TRP A 371 -2.66 -29.99 -19.08
N GLN A 372 -2.21 -30.64 -17.99
CA GLN A 372 -0.83 -30.52 -17.53
C GLN A 372 0.17 -30.89 -18.62
N THR A 373 -0.08 -31.99 -19.31
CA THR A 373 0.74 -32.41 -20.46
C THR A 373 0.72 -31.34 -21.55
N GLY A 374 -0.45 -30.80 -21.88
CA GLY A 374 -0.58 -29.75 -22.90
C GLY A 374 0.14 -28.46 -22.56
N PHE A 375 0.04 -27.99 -21.32
CA PHE A 375 0.77 -26.80 -20.84
C PHE A 375 2.28 -27.03 -20.78
N GLN A 376 2.74 -28.21 -20.35
CA GLN A 376 4.17 -28.55 -20.31
C GLN A 376 4.79 -28.67 -21.70
N ASN A 377 4.03 -29.16 -22.68
CA ASN A 377 4.47 -29.29 -24.06
C ASN A 377 4.31 -27.98 -24.88
N ASN A 378 3.83 -26.90 -24.25
CA ASN A 378 3.48 -25.63 -24.91
C ASN A 378 2.43 -25.77 -26.02
N GLU A 379 1.57 -26.78 -25.92
CA GLU A 379 0.41 -26.97 -26.80
C GLU A 379 -0.81 -26.19 -26.31
N LEU A 380 -0.82 -25.83 -25.02
CA LEU A 380 -1.79 -24.94 -24.39
C LEU A 380 -1.09 -23.72 -23.80
N GLU A 381 -1.72 -22.56 -23.96
CA GLU A 381 -1.34 -21.31 -23.30
C GLU A 381 -2.57 -20.72 -22.60
N GLY A 382 -2.40 -20.32 -21.34
CA GLY A 382 -3.45 -19.82 -20.47
C GLY A 382 -3.90 -18.44 -20.91
N LEU A 383 -5.16 -18.35 -21.35
CA LEU A 383 -5.74 -17.11 -21.83
C LEU A 383 -6.33 -16.30 -20.66
N ILE A 384 -5.71 -15.18 -20.36
CA ILE A 384 -6.13 -14.22 -19.33
C ILE A 384 -6.41 -12.87 -19.99
N PHE A 385 -7.50 -12.19 -19.60
CA PHE A 385 -7.80 -10.84 -20.10
C PHE A 385 -6.67 -9.87 -19.75
N ASP A 386 -6.36 -8.94 -20.66
CA ASP A 386 -5.16 -8.09 -20.57
C ASP A 386 -5.15 -7.12 -19.38
N ASP A 387 -6.32 -6.81 -18.80
CA ASP A 387 -6.42 -5.95 -17.63
C ASP A 387 -6.20 -6.70 -16.29
N VAL A 388 -6.23 -8.03 -16.29
CA VAL A 388 -6.11 -8.83 -15.07
C VAL A 388 -4.70 -8.77 -14.47
N PRO A 389 -3.59 -8.95 -15.22
CA PRO A 389 -2.24 -8.90 -14.63
C PRO A 389 -1.93 -7.58 -13.93
N ALA A 390 -2.30 -6.45 -14.56
CA ALA A 390 -2.08 -5.12 -13.99
C ALA A 390 -2.91 -4.91 -12.70
N ALA A 391 -4.13 -5.44 -12.65
CA ALA A 391 -4.94 -5.39 -11.44
C ALA A 391 -4.36 -6.27 -10.32
N LEU A 392 -3.90 -7.49 -10.63
CA LEU A 392 -3.26 -8.38 -9.67
C LEU A 392 -2.00 -7.75 -9.05
N GLU A 393 -1.17 -7.12 -9.88
CA GLU A 393 0.04 -6.42 -9.43
C GLU A 393 -0.31 -5.23 -8.52
N LYS A 394 -1.29 -4.41 -8.93
CA LYS A 394 -1.79 -3.28 -8.13
C LYS A 394 -2.32 -3.74 -6.77
N TRP A 395 -3.16 -4.77 -6.74
CA TRP A 395 -3.73 -5.27 -5.49
C TRP A 395 -2.66 -5.85 -4.57
N THR A 396 -1.69 -6.57 -5.13
CA THR A 396 -0.55 -7.09 -4.37
C THR A 396 0.29 -5.96 -3.77
N ALA A 397 0.56 -4.89 -4.55
CA ALA A 397 1.29 -3.71 -4.07
C ALA A 397 0.54 -2.95 -2.95
N LEU A 398 -0.80 -3.04 -2.92
CA LEU A 398 -1.65 -2.51 -1.86
C LEU A 398 -1.78 -3.46 -0.65
N GLY A 399 -1.09 -4.60 -0.65
CA GLY A 399 -1.16 -5.60 0.43
C GLY A 399 -2.45 -6.43 0.44
N ILE A 400 -3.26 -6.36 -0.62
CA ILE A 400 -4.49 -7.15 -0.76
C ILE A 400 -4.12 -8.56 -1.22
N LYS A 401 -4.61 -9.57 -0.50
CA LYS A 401 -4.37 -10.98 -0.87
C LYS A 401 -5.41 -11.44 -1.88
N VAL A 402 -4.94 -12.00 -3.00
CA VAL A 402 -5.81 -12.48 -4.08
C VAL A 402 -5.88 -14.00 -4.09
N TYR A 403 -7.09 -14.54 -4.21
CA TYR A 403 -7.40 -15.96 -4.25
C TYR A 403 -8.27 -16.27 -5.45
N ILE A 404 -8.26 -17.53 -5.89
CA ILE A 404 -9.12 -18.00 -6.97
C ILE A 404 -10.17 -18.95 -6.38
N TYR A 405 -11.41 -18.89 -6.87
CA TYR A 405 -12.45 -19.89 -6.61
C TYR A 405 -13.15 -20.28 -7.90
N SER A 406 -12.92 -21.51 -8.38
CA SER A 406 -13.45 -22.01 -9.64
C SER A 406 -13.93 -23.46 -9.54
N SER A 407 -14.77 -23.88 -10.49
CA SER A 407 -15.24 -25.27 -10.59
C SER A 407 -14.17 -26.25 -11.09
N GLY A 408 -13.11 -25.72 -11.72
CA GLY A 408 -11.92 -26.48 -12.12
C GLY A 408 -11.05 -26.86 -10.92
N SER A 409 -10.34 -27.99 -11.01
CA SER A 409 -9.46 -28.46 -9.93
C SER A 409 -8.34 -27.46 -9.64
N ARG A 410 -7.85 -27.41 -8.40
CA ARG A 410 -6.70 -26.54 -8.04
C ARG A 410 -5.49 -26.75 -8.95
N LEU A 411 -5.26 -27.98 -9.44
CA LEU A 411 -4.21 -28.27 -10.42
C LEU A 411 -4.44 -27.49 -11.72
N ALA A 412 -5.64 -27.60 -12.31
CA ALA A 412 -6.00 -26.89 -13.54
C ALA A 412 -5.88 -25.37 -13.38
N GLN A 413 -6.31 -24.82 -12.24
CA GLN A 413 -6.17 -23.40 -11.93
C GLN A 413 -4.68 -22.97 -11.89
N ARG A 414 -3.82 -23.74 -11.23
CA ARG A 414 -2.38 -23.47 -11.17
C ARG A 414 -1.71 -23.54 -12.54
N LEU A 415 -2.15 -24.45 -13.40
CA LEU A 415 -1.62 -24.56 -14.76
C LEU A 415 -2.04 -23.34 -15.60
N LEU A 416 -3.33 -22.97 -15.55
CA LEU A 416 -3.87 -21.82 -16.27
C LEU A 416 -3.10 -20.53 -15.96
N PHE A 417 -2.91 -20.20 -14.67
CA PHE A 417 -2.21 -18.98 -14.26
C PHE A 417 -0.67 -19.09 -14.33
N GLY A 418 -0.13 -20.31 -14.42
CA GLY A 418 1.31 -20.55 -14.50
C GLY A 418 1.90 -20.41 -15.90
N HIS A 419 1.07 -20.60 -16.94
CA HIS A 419 1.50 -20.69 -18.33
C HIS A 419 0.76 -19.68 -19.21
N THR A 420 0.96 -18.37 -19.01
CA THR A 420 0.26 -17.33 -19.78
C THR A 420 1.22 -16.53 -20.67
N LYS A 421 0.70 -15.81 -21.69
CA LYS A 421 1.49 -14.82 -22.46
C LYS A 421 2.09 -13.70 -21.59
N HIS A 422 1.55 -13.49 -20.39
CA HIS A 422 1.99 -12.49 -19.42
C HIS A 422 3.03 -13.06 -18.43
N GLY A 423 3.51 -14.29 -18.67
CA GLY A 423 4.37 -15.04 -17.76
C GLY A 423 3.59 -15.78 -16.67
N ASP A 424 4.31 -16.20 -15.63
CA ASP A 424 3.71 -16.87 -14.47
C ASP A 424 3.04 -15.85 -13.52
N LEU A 425 1.71 -15.88 -13.47
CA LEU A 425 0.90 -14.98 -12.66
C LEU A 425 0.66 -15.52 -11.23
N ARG A 426 1.05 -16.77 -10.93
CA ARG A 426 0.85 -17.37 -9.60
C ARG A 426 1.56 -16.63 -8.49
N LYS A 427 2.61 -15.86 -8.82
CA LYS A 427 3.32 -14.97 -7.89
C LYS A 427 2.41 -13.93 -7.21
N PHE A 428 1.24 -13.64 -7.79
CA PHE A 428 0.24 -12.72 -7.23
C PHE A 428 -0.92 -13.43 -6.51
N LEU A 429 -0.97 -14.76 -6.55
CA LEU A 429 -2.07 -15.55 -6.04
C LEU A 429 -1.67 -16.27 -4.74
N TYR A 430 -2.43 -16.04 -3.68
CA TYR A 430 -2.17 -16.59 -2.34
C TYR A 430 -2.81 -17.96 -2.12
N GLY A 431 -3.77 -18.37 -2.95
CA GLY A 431 -4.41 -19.66 -2.83
C GLY A 431 -5.49 -19.91 -3.86
N PHE A 432 -5.91 -21.18 -3.95
CA PHE A 432 -6.88 -21.68 -4.91
C PHE A 432 -7.93 -22.51 -4.16
N PHE A 433 -9.19 -22.17 -4.35
CA PHE A 433 -10.36 -22.92 -3.92
C PHE A 433 -11.01 -23.58 -5.12
N ASP A 434 -11.52 -24.78 -4.93
CA ASP A 434 -12.32 -25.51 -5.91
C ASP A 434 -13.56 -26.11 -5.24
N THR A 435 -14.31 -26.94 -5.95
CA THR A 435 -15.55 -27.53 -5.42
C THR A 435 -15.37 -28.42 -4.18
N THR A 436 -14.13 -28.69 -3.74
CA THR A 436 -13.89 -29.37 -2.45
C THR A 436 -14.32 -28.53 -1.25
N VAL A 437 -14.36 -27.19 -1.39
CA VAL A 437 -14.92 -26.27 -0.38
C VAL A 437 -16.47 -26.21 -0.42
N GLY A 438 -17.06 -26.83 -1.44
CA GLY A 438 -18.49 -26.86 -1.74
C GLY A 438 -18.85 -26.16 -3.06
N ASN A 439 -20.14 -26.17 -3.40
CA ASN A 439 -20.64 -25.65 -4.67
C ASN A 439 -20.67 -24.12 -4.68
N LYS A 440 -20.23 -23.50 -5.78
CA LYS A 440 -20.18 -22.04 -5.95
C LYS A 440 -21.55 -21.34 -5.83
N ARG A 441 -22.66 -22.06 -5.95
CA ARG A 441 -24.02 -21.51 -5.79
C ARG A 441 -24.57 -21.66 -4.37
N GLU A 442 -23.78 -22.18 -3.43
CA GLU A 442 -24.18 -22.40 -2.04
C GLU A 442 -23.54 -21.38 -1.11
N THR A 443 -24.37 -20.71 -0.31
CA THR A 443 -23.91 -19.76 0.72
C THR A 443 -22.87 -20.36 1.66
N LYS A 444 -23.00 -21.65 2.00
CA LYS A 444 -22.09 -22.36 2.91
C LYS A 444 -20.65 -22.38 2.40
N SER A 445 -20.44 -22.47 1.09
CA SER A 445 -19.09 -22.49 0.50
C SER A 445 -18.33 -21.20 0.77
N TYR A 446 -19.02 -20.06 0.71
CA TYR A 446 -18.41 -18.75 1.01
C TYR A 446 -18.17 -18.54 2.51
N ALA A 447 -19.00 -19.14 3.37
CA ALA A 447 -18.73 -19.16 4.81
C ALA A 447 -17.46 -19.98 5.12
N GLU A 448 -17.29 -21.13 4.47
CA GLU A 448 -16.09 -21.97 4.61
C GLU A 448 -14.84 -21.28 4.03
N ILE A 449 -14.95 -20.60 2.89
CA ILE A 449 -13.87 -19.75 2.33
C ILE A 449 -13.50 -18.65 3.33
N THR A 450 -14.48 -17.95 3.91
CA THR A 450 -14.22 -16.92 4.92
C THR A 450 -13.43 -17.46 6.11
N ALA A 451 -13.85 -18.62 6.64
CA ALA A 451 -13.16 -19.29 7.74
C ALA A 451 -11.74 -19.73 7.34
N SER A 452 -11.57 -20.31 6.14
CA SER A 452 -10.28 -20.73 5.61
C SER A 452 -9.29 -19.58 5.42
N LEU A 453 -9.80 -18.39 5.10
CA LEU A 453 -9.00 -17.17 4.93
C LEU A 453 -8.64 -16.50 6.26
N GLY A 454 -9.26 -16.90 7.37
CA GLY A 454 -9.00 -16.33 8.69
C GLY A 454 -9.44 -14.88 8.81
N VAL A 455 -10.54 -14.52 8.14
CA VAL A 455 -11.11 -13.17 8.13
C VAL A 455 -12.23 -13.07 9.15
N ASP A 456 -12.22 -12.04 9.99
CA ASP A 456 -13.20 -11.85 11.08
C ASP A 456 -14.58 -11.41 10.56
N ASN A 457 -14.61 -10.58 9.50
CA ASN A 457 -15.84 -10.10 8.88
C ASN A 457 -15.90 -10.45 7.38
N PRO A 458 -16.92 -11.22 6.92
CA PRO A 458 -17.06 -11.58 5.50
C PRO A 458 -17.03 -10.38 4.54
N SER A 459 -17.43 -9.18 4.98
CA SER A 459 -17.39 -7.97 4.14
C SER A 459 -15.99 -7.49 3.77
N GLU A 460 -14.94 -8.02 4.41
CA GLU A 460 -13.55 -7.74 4.05
C GLU A 460 -13.09 -8.53 2.81
N ILE A 461 -13.92 -9.48 2.36
CA ILE A 461 -13.69 -10.26 1.15
C ILE A 461 -14.55 -9.69 0.02
N LEU A 462 -13.89 -9.28 -1.05
CA LEU A 462 -14.55 -8.98 -2.32
C LEU A 462 -14.53 -10.22 -3.22
N PHE A 463 -15.70 -10.73 -3.57
CA PHE A 463 -15.86 -11.76 -4.59
C PHE A 463 -16.20 -11.14 -5.95
N VAL A 464 -15.50 -11.56 -7.00
CA VAL A 464 -15.76 -11.13 -8.39
C VAL A 464 -16.10 -12.36 -9.22
N THR A 465 -17.27 -12.36 -9.85
CA THR A 465 -17.78 -13.45 -10.71
C THR A 465 -18.64 -12.86 -11.82
N ASP A 466 -18.84 -13.55 -12.93
CA ASP A 466 -19.86 -13.21 -13.93
C ASP A 466 -21.22 -13.83 -13.63
N VAL A 467 -21.28 -14.86 -12.79
CA VAL A 467 -22.48 -15.67 -12.55
C VAL A 467 -23.36 -15.06 -11.45
N TYR A 468 -24.59 -14.67 -11.82
CA TYR A 468 -25.55 -14.06 -10.90
C TYR A 468 -25.88 -14.94 -9.67
N GLN A 469 -26.01 -16.25 -9.84
CA GLN A 469 -26.33 -17.17 -8.73
C GLN A 469 -25.18 -17.26 -7.72
N GLU A 470 -23.93 -17.25 -8.20
CA GLU A 470 -22.75 -17.22 -7.34
C GLU A 470 -22.64 -15.90 -6.59
N ALA A 471 -22.89 -14.78 -7.28
CA ALA A 471 -22.95 -13.46 -6.68
C ALA A 471 -23.99 -13.39 -5.56
N THR A 472 -25.16 -13.99 -5.77
CA THR A 472 -26.25 -14.06 -4.78
C THR A 472 -25.85 -14.91 -3.57
N ALA A 473 -25.24 -16.07 -3.79
CA ALA A 473 -24.77 -16.95 -2.72
C ALA A 473 -23.66 -16.30 -1.87
N ALA A 474 -22.67 -15.67 -2.50
CA ALA A 474 -21.60 -14.94 -1.82
C ALA A 474 -22.15 -13.76 -1.00
N LYS A 475 -23.10 -13.01 -1.58
CA LYS A 475 -23.73 -11.89 -0.88
C LYS A 475 -24.54 -12.33 0.33
N ALA A 476 -25.25 -13.46 0.22
CA ALA A 476 -25.97 -14.07 1.34
C ALA A 476 -25.03 -14.53 2.47
N ALA A 477 -23.77 -14.84 2.16
CA ALA A 477 -22.72 -15.15 3.14
C ALA A 477 -22.05 -13.90 3.75
N GLY A 478 -22.45 -12.70 3.32
CA GLY A 478 -21.96 -11.43 3.85
C GLY A 478 -20.80 -10.80 3.08
N LEU A 479 -20.33 -11.42 1.98
CA LEU A 479 -19.22 -10.90 1.19
C LEU A 479 -19.61 -9.61 0.44
N GLU A 480 -18.60 -8.78 0.14
CA GLU A 480 -18.74 -7.81 -0.95
C GLU A 480 -18.70 -8.55 -2.29
N VAL A 481 -19.52 -8.11 -3.25
CA VAL A 481 -19.66 -8.79 -4.53
C VAL A 481 -19.69 -7.79 -5.67
N ILE A 482 -18.93 -8.07 -6.72
CA ILE A 482 -18.98 -7.37 -8.01
C ILE A 482 -19.24 -8.40 -9.11
N ILE A 483 -20.12 -8.04 -10.05
CA ILE A 483 -20.34 -8.85 -11.24
C ILE A 483 -19.42 -8.38 -12.37
N SER A 484 -18.62 -9.29 -12.93
CA SER A 484 -17.77 -9.06 -14.10
C SER A 484 -18.59 -9.23 -15.39
N ILE A 485 -18.57 -8.20 -16.25
CA ILE A 485 -19.19 -8.24 -17.58
C ILE A 485 -18.09 -8.31 -18.62
N ARG A 486 -17.89 -9.50 -19.19
CA ARG A 486 -16.93 -9.77 -20.26
C ARG A 486 -17.65 -10.17 -21.56
N PRO A 487 -16.98 -10.02 -22.73
CA PRO A 487 -17.52 -10.53 -23.98
C PRO A 487 -17.81 -12.04 -23.87
N GLY A 488 -19.02 -12.45 -24.27
CA GLY A 488 -19.48 -13.84 -24.22
C GLY A 488 -20.24 -14.23 -22.94
N ASN A 489 -20.29 -13.39 -21.91
CA ASN A 489 -21.06 -13.67 -20.70
C ASN A 489 -22.57 -13.67 -20.98
N GLY A 490 -23.31 -14.52 -20.26
CA GLY A 490 -24.77 -14.60 -20.36
C GLY A 490 -25.48 -13.32 -19.88
N PRO A 491 -26.75 -13.12 -20.27
CA PRO A 491 -27.52 -11.96 -19.82
C PRO A 491 -27.78 -12.03 -18.31
N LEU A 492 -27.71 -10.87 -17.65
CA LEU A 492 -28.05 -10.72 -16.24
C LEU A 492 -29.55 -10.37 -16.08
N PRO A 493 -30.21 -10.78 -14.98
CA PRO A 493 -31.56 -10.34 -14.69
C PRO A 493 -31.66 -8.81 -14.56
N ASP A 494 -32.78 -8.22 -15.01
CA ASP A 494 -33.03 -6.80 -14.82
C ASP A 494 -33.05 -6.43 -13.33
N ASN A 495 -32.47 -5.28 -12.99
CA ASN A 495 -32.41 -4.76 -11.61
C ASN A 495 -31.79 -5.73 -10.58
N HIS A 496 -30.82 -6.55 -10.99
CA HIS A 496 -30.13 -7.53 -10.13
C HIS A 496 -29.42 -6.92 -8.90
N GLY A 497 -29.22 -5.60 -8.83
CA GLY A 497 -28.78 -4.89 -7.62
C GLY A 497 -27.29 -5.01 -7.27
N PHE A 498 -26.49 -5.66 -8.11
CA PHE A 498 -25.05 -5.79 -7.93
C PHE A 498 -24.28 -4.71 -8.69
N ARG A 499 -23.15 -4.26 -8.14
CA ARG A 499 -22.19 -3.43 -8.90
C ARG A 499 -21.59 -4.28 -10.01
N THR A 500 -21.54 -3.75 -11.22
CA THR A 500 -20.92 -4.39 -12.38
C THR A 500 -19.64 -3.68 -12.80
N VAL A 501 -18.67 -4.41 -13.34
CA VAL A 501 -17.46 -3.85 -13.98
C VAL A 501 -17.21 -4.55 -15.30
N ARG A 502 -16.59 -3.85 -16.26
CA ARG A 502 -16.17 -4.41 -17.55
C ARG A 502 -14.67 -4.65 -17.61
N SER A 503 -13.92 -4.03 -16.70
CA SER A 503 -12.51 -4.26 -16.47
C SER A 503 -12.17 -4.21 -14.97
N PHE A 504 -11.15 -4.97 -14.58
CA PHE A 504 -10.59 -4.96 -13.24
C PHE A 504 -9.92 -3.63 -12.89
N SER A 505 -9.62 -2.75 -13.86
CA SER A 505 -9.16 -1.39 -13.57
C SER A 505 -10.21 -0.54 -12.83
N GLU A 506 -11.48 -0.93 -12.88
CA GLU A 506 -12.61 -0.26 -12.21
C GLU A 506 -12.77 -0.68 -10.74
N ILE A 507 -12.02 -1.70 -10.30
CA ILE A 507 -12.02 -2.23 -8.93
C ILE A 507 -10.92 -1.55 -8.12
#